data_AF-A0A7Y0H1W2-F1
#
_entry.id   AF-A0A7Y0H1W2-F1
#
_cell.length_a   1.000
_cell.length_b   1.000
_cell.length_c   1.000
_cell.angle_alpha   90.00
_cell.angle_beta   90.00
_cell.angle_gamma   90.00
#
_symmetry.space_group_name_H-M   'P 1'
#
loop_
_entity.id
_entity.type
_entity.pdbx_description
1 polymer ?
#
loop_
_entity_poly.entity_id
_entity_poly.type
_entity_poly.pdbx_seq_one_letter_code
_entity_poly.pdbx_strand_id
1 'polypeptide(L)'
;MVSPPPIDRVAHLRLRRRARVASGSFLIVAVWLIYRMVRFAGDPFAIIPFLVLFAVGALAWVVLRGMWGRTFAARPVTLRLDPDTGELSDPATVEEPPRRHQAFTGEVRPPRRW
;
A
#
# COMPACT_ATOMS: atom_id res chain seq x y z
N MET A 1 16.97 -13.71 11.50
CA MET A 1 15.88 -12.89 10.95
C MET A 1 15.06 -13.80 10.05
N VAL A 2 13.78 -14.02 10.36
CA VAL A 2 12.93 -14.92 9.57
C VAL A 2 12.40 -14.12 8.39
N SER A 3 12.90 -14.40 7.18
CA SER A 3 12.35 -13.79 5.97
C SER A 3 10.89 -14.22 5.82
N PRO A 4 9.94 -13.28 5.69
CA PRO A 4 8.54 -13.64 5.52
C PRO A 4 8.38 -14.49 4.26
N PRO A 5 7.54 -15.54 4.29
CA PRO A 5 7.37 -16.43 3.14
C PRO A 5 6.90 -15.63 1.92
N PRO A 6 7.35 -15.99 0.70
CA PRO A 6 6.95 -15.32 -0.53
C PRO A 6 5.43 -15.35 -0.65
N ILE A 7 4.77 -14.21 -0.43
CA ILE A 7 3.33 -14.11 -0.50
C ILE A 7 2.90 -14.28 -1.96
N ASP A 8 2.05 -15.27 -2.23
CA ASP A 8 1.40 -15.48 -3.51
C ASP A 8 0.79 -14.17 -4.05
N ARG A 9 1.13 -13.80 -5.30
CA ARG A 9 0.54 -12.63 -5.99
C ARG A 9 -0.99 -12.59 -5.88
N VAL A 10 -1.62 -13.76 -5.85
CA VAL A 10 -3.07 -13.93 -5.70
C VAL A 10 -3.57 -13.42 -4.34
N ALA A 11 -2.84 -13.68 -3.25
CA ALA A 11 -3.20 -13.21 -1.91
C ALA A 11 -3.11 -11.67 -1.82
N HIS A 12 -2.07 -11.07 -2.39
CA HIS A 12 -1.94 -9.60 -2.47
C HIS A 12 -3.09 -8.96 -3.27
N LEU A 13 -3.44 -9.52 -4.44
CA LEU A 13 -4.54 -9.01 -5.27
C LEU A 13 -5.91 -9.15 -4.57
N ARG A 14 -6.15 -10.24 -3.83
CA ARG A 14 -7.37 -10.42 -3.04
C ARG A 14 -7.49 -9.39 -1.93
N LEU A 15 -6.39 -9.11 -1.21
CA LEU A 15 -6.34 -8.06 -0.17
C LEU A 15 -6.63 -6.68 -0.76
N ARG A 16 -6.00 -6.35 -1.90
CA ARG A 16 -6.21 -5.06 -2.60
C ARG A 16 -7.64 -4.92 -3.13
N ARG A 17 -8.24 -6.00 -3.64
CA ARG A 17 -9.65 -5.98 -4.09
C ARG A 17 -10.60 -5.74 -2.93
N ARG A 18 -10.39 -6.39 -1.78
CA ARG A 18 -11.19 -6.16 -0.57
C ARG A 18 -11.06 -4.72 -0.07
N ALA A 19 -9.85 -4.17 -0.04
CA ALA A 19 -9.62 -2.77 0.34
C ALA A 19 -10.36 -1.79 -0.61
N ARG A 20 -10.31 -2.04 -1.93
CA ARG A 20 -11.04 -1.22 -2.91
C ARG A 20 -12.55 -1.31 -2.76
N VAL A 21 -13.09 -2.52 -2.56
CA VAL A 21 -14.54 -2.72 -2.35
C VAL A 21 -14.99 -1.99 -1.07
N ALA A 22 -14.24 -2.10 0.02
CA ALA A 22 -14.52 -1.38 1.26
C ALA A 22 -14.45 0.14 1.05
N SER A 23 -13.45 0.67 0.35
CA SER A 23 -13.39 2.10 0.02
C SER A 23 -14.58 2.54 -0.83
N GLY A 24 -14.98 1.74 -1.81
CA GLY A 24 -16.15 2.01 -2.65
C GLY A 24 -17.45 2.04 -1.86
N SER A 25 -17.66 1.11 -0.93
CA SER A 25 -18.88 1.09 -0.10
C SER A 25 -18.97 2.31 0.82
N PHE A 26 -17.86 2.70 1.45
CA PHE A 26 -17.83 3.93 2.25
C PHE A 26 -18.10 5.19 1.41
N LEU A 27 -17.57 5.24 0.18
CA LEU A 27 -17.82 6.37 -0.73
C LEU A 27 -19.32 6.47 -1.08
N ILE A 28 -19.97 5.36 -1.42
CA ILE A 28 -21.40 5.34 -1.75
C ILE A 28 -22.24 5.84 -0.57
N VAL A 29 -21.95 5.35 0.65
CA VAL A 29 -22.66 5.80 1.86
C VAL A 29 -22.44 7.29 2.13
N ALA A 30 -21.20 7.78 1.96
CA ALA A 30 -20.89 9.20 2.14
C ALA A 30 -21.65 10.08 1.14
N VAL A 31 -21.66 9.71 -0.15
CA VAL A 31 -22.40 10.44 -1.19
C VAL A 31 -23.90 10.46 -0.88
N TRP A 32 -24.47 9.33 -0.46
CA TRP A 32 -25.88 9.25 -0.07
C TRP A 32 -26.23 10.14 1.13
N LEU A 33 -25.36 10.19 2.14
CA LEU A 33 -25.53 11.07 3.31
C LEU A 33 -25.42 12.55 2.94
N ILE A 34 -24.46 12.92 2.09
CA ILE A 34 -24.32 14.29 1.57
C ILE A 34 -25.58 14.70 0.80
N TYR A 35 -26.09 13.82 -0.06
CA TYR A 35 -27.35 14.06 -0.77
C TYR A 35 -28.51 14.30 0.21
N ARG A 36 -28.61 13.51 1.28
CA ARG A 36 -29.61 13.71 2.35
C ARG A 36 -29.43 15.05 3.06
N MET A 37 -28.20 15.47 3.38
CA MET A 37 -27.94 16.79 3.96
C MET A 37 -28.43 17.92 3.07
N VAL A 38 -28.14 17.86 1.76
CA VAL A 38 -28.61 18.86 0.79
C VAL A 38 -30.15 18.84 0.69
N ARG A 39 -30.77 17.66 0.74
CA ARG A 39 -32.23 17.52 0.66
C ARG A 39 -32.95 18.12 1.87
N PHE A 40 -32.35 18.03 3.06
CA PHE A 40 -32.85 18.58 4.31
C PHE A 40 -32.30 19.98 4.62
N ALA A 41 -31.68 20.67 3.65
CA ALA A 41 -31.13 21.99 3.88
C ALA A 41 -32.22 22.95 4.36
N GLY A 42 -32.03 23.51 5.57
CA GLY A 42 -32.99 24.39 6.25
C GLY A 42 -33.82 23.71 7.35
N ASP A 43 -33.75 22.38 7.48
CA ASP A 43 -34.39 21.63 8.55
C ASP A 43 -33.38 21.36 9.70
N PRO A 44 -33.74 21.61 10.98
CA PRO A 44 -32.92 21.21 12.13
C PRO A 44 -32.47 19.75 12.10
N PHE A 45 -33.23 18.85 11.47
CA PHE A 45 -32.89 17.44 11.33
C PHE A 45 -31.69 17.18 10.40
N ALA A 46 -31.19 18.18 9.66
CA ALA A 46 -29.97 18.07 8.83
C ALA A 46 -28.70 17.77 9.65
N ILE A 47 -28.71 17.99 10.97
CA ILE A 47 -27.60 17.63 11.85
C ILE A 47 -27.42 16.10 11.98
N ILE A 48 -28.49 15.33 11.82
CA ILE A 48 -28.46 13.87 11.95
C ILE A 48 -27.58 13.24 10.85
N PRO A 49 -27.81 13.47 9.55
CA PRO A 49 -26.93 12.92 8.50
C PRO A 49 -25.50 13.45 8.60
N PHE A 50 -25.28 14.66 9.13
CA PHE A 50 -23.93 15.17 9.40
C PHE A 50 -23.19 14.35 10.47
N LEU A 51 -23.83 14.11 11.61
CA LEU A 51 -23.25 13.28 12.68
C LEU A 51 -22.98 11.85 12.22
N VAL A 52 -23.91 11.28 11.44
CA VAL A 52 -23.73 9.95 10.85
C VAL A 52 -22.55 9.94 9.87
N LEU A 53 -22.40 10.97 9.03
CA LEU A 53 -21.27 11.09 8.12
C LEU A 53 -19.94 11.15 8.87
N PHE A 54 -19.89 11.87 9.99
CA PHE A 54 -18.69 11.95 10.83
C PHE A 54 -18.34 10.59 11.46
N ALA A 55 -19.34 9.90 12.02
CA ALA A 55 -19.15 8.56 12.58
C ALA A 55 -18.70 7.54 11.52
N VAL A 56 -19.30 7.57 10.33
CA VAL A 56 -18.89 6.75 9.19
C VAL A 56 -17.48 7.08 8.74
N GLY A 57 -17.09 8.37 8.71
CA GLY A 57 -15.74 8.81 8.38
C GLY A 57 -14.70 8.29 9.37
N ALA A 58 -14.97 8.37 10.68
CA ALA A 58 -14.10 7.83 11.72
C ALA A 58 -13.95 6.30 11.60
N LEU A 59 -15.05 5.59 11.39
CA LEU A 59 -15.04 4.13 11.17
C LEU A 59 -14.25 3.77 9.90
N ALA A 60 -14.50 4.49 8.80
CA ALA A 60 -13.80 4.30 7.54
C ALA A 60 -12.30 4.49 7.72
N TRP A 61 -11.88 5.52 8.46
CA TRP A 61 -10.46 5.76 8.75
C TRP A 61 -9.81 4.57 9.47
N VAL A 62 -10.42 4.07 10.55
CA VAL A 62 -9.87 2.93 11.33
C VAL A 62 -9.78 1.67 10.47
N VAL A 63 -10.86 1.34 9.77
CA VAL A 63 -10.95 0.12 8.94
C VAL A 63 -10.00 0.20 7.74
N LEU A 64 -10.04 1.29 6.99
CA LEU A 64 -9.19 1.47 5.80
C LEU A 64 -7.71 1.56 6.19
N ARG A 65 -7.36 2.27 7.28
CA ARG A 65 -5.97 2.31 7.76
C ARG A 65 -5.44 0.91 8.05
N GLY A 66 -6.22 0.06 8.72
CA GLY A 66 -5.85 -1.32 8.97
C GLY A 66 -5.69 -2.15 7.69
N MET A 67 -6.65 -2.05 6.76
CA MET A 67 -6.63 -2.81 5.51
C MET A 67 -5.50 -2.38 4.57
N TRP A 68 -5.27 -1.09 4.43
CA TRP A 68 -4.18 -0.54 3.64
C TRP A 68 -2.83 -0.85 4.27
N GLY A 69 -2.69 -0.73 5.60
CA GLY A 69 -1.47 -1.13 6.32
C GLY A 69 -1.08 -2.59 6.04
N ARG A 70 -2.04 -3.52 6.12
CA ARG A 70 -1.82 -4.93 5.74
C ARG A 70 -1.44 -5.11 4.27
N THR A 71 -1.98 -4.29 3.38
CA THR A 71 -1.65 -4.32 1.95
C THR A 71 -0.23 -3.79 1.68
N PHE A 72 0.21 -2.77 2.41
CA PHE A 72 1.59 -2.25 2.33
C PHE A 72 2.61 -3.25 2.90
N ALA A 73 2.29 -3.89 4.02
CA ALA A 73 3.13 -4.93 4.62
C ALA A 73 3.23 -6.18 3.70
N ALA A 74 2.16 -6.49 2.96
CA ALA A 74 2.12 -7.59 2.00
C ALA A 74 2.59 -7.18 0.59
N ARG A 75 3.38 -6.10 0.43
CA ARG A 75 3.94 -5.73 -0.87
C ARG A 75 4.84 -6.88 -1.35
N PRO A 76 4.57 -7.47 -2.52
CA PRO A 76 5.38 -8.57 -3.02
C PRO A 76 6.77 -8.04 -3.34
N VAL A 77 7.73 -8.35 -2.48
CA VAL A 77 9.14 -8.21 -2.78
C VAL A 77 9.43 -9.26 -3.87
N THR A 78 9.66 -8.80 -5.09
CA THR A 78 10.13 -9.68 -6.15
C THR A 78 11.55 -10.06 -5.79
N LEU A 79 11.73 -11.24 -5.18
CA LEU A 79 13.02 -11.90 -5.11
C LEU A 79 13.54 -11.97 -6.54
N ARG A 80 14.63 -11.25 -6.83
CA ARG A 80 15.29 -11.34 -8.13
C ARG A 80 16.12 -12.62 -8.08
N LEU A 81 15.89 -13.54 -9.00
CA LEU A 81 16.83 -14.64 -9.20
C LEU A 81 18.15 -14.03 -9.68
N ASP A 82 19.23 -14.29 -8.97
CA ASP A 82 20.57 -13.92 -9.41
C ASP A 82 20.94 -14.79 -10.62
N PRO A 83 21.18 -14.20 -11.82
CA PRO A 83 21.43 -14.97 -13.04
C PRO A 83 22.74 -15.76 -13.02
N ASP A 84 23.69 -15.43 -12.13
CA ASP A 84 24.99 -16.10 -12.06
C ASP A 84 24.98 -17.33 -11.13
N THR A 85 24.10 -17.36 -10.13
CA THR A 85 24.07 -18.40 -9.07
C THR A 85 22.76 -19.18 -9.00
N GLY A 86 21.68 -18.67 -9.60
CA GLY A 86 20.36 -19.27 -9.54
C GLY A 86 19.66 -19.12 -8.17
N GLU A 87 20.27 -18.41 -7.23
CA GLU A 87 19.72 -18.19 -5.90
C GLU A 87 18.73 -17.01 -5.85
N LEU A 88 17.75 -17.10 -4.95
CA LEU A 88 16.76 -16.06 -4.70
C LEU A 88 17.41 -14.90 -3.94
N SER A 89 17.76 -13.82 -4.65
CA SER A 89 18.31 -12.61 -4.05
C SER A 89 17.19 -11.71 -3.53
N ASP A 90 17.19 -11.47 -2.22
CA ASP A 90 16.32 -10.50 -1.56
C ASP A 90 16.87 -9.09 -1.77
N PRO A 91 16.13 -8.18 -2.46
CA PRO A 91 16.58 -6.82 -2.70
C PRO A 91 16.79 -6.01 -1.42
N ALA A 92 16.26 -6.44 -0.27
CA ALA A 92 16.55 -5.81 1.03
C ALA A 92 17.99 -6.06 1.53
N THR A 93 18.69 -7.05 0.96
CA THR A 93 20.09 -7.39 1.29
C THR A 93 21.11 -6.64 0.43
N VAL A 94 20.64 -5.89 -0.58
CA VAL A 94 21.48 -5.20 -1.57
C VAL A 94 21.46 -3.69 -1.34
N GLU A 95 21.43 -3.25 -0.08
CA GLU A 95 21.89 -1.91 0.29
C GLU A 95 23.41 -1.96 0.49
N GLU A 96 24.14 -2.25 -0.57
CA GLU A 96 25.56 -1.92 -0.58
C GLU A 96 25.64 -0.38 -0.73
N PRO A 97 26.26 0.35 0.22
CA PRO A 97 26.28 1.80 0.15
C PRO A 97 26.90 2.24 -1.17
N PRO A 98 26.43 3.34 -1.81
CA PRO A 98 26.99 3.81 -3.06
C PRO A 98 28.50 4.01 -2.89
N ARG A 99 29.29 3.14 -3.51
CA ARG A 99 30.75 3.24 -3.45
C ARG A 99 31.12 4.62 -3.98
N ARG A 100 31.75 5.43 -3.13
CA ARG A 100 32.39 6.68 -3.56
C ARG A 100 33.32 6.33 -4.72
N HIS A 101 33.13 7.01 -5.84
CA HIS A 101 33.99 6.89 -7.01
C HIS A 101 35.46 7.02 -6.58
N GLN A 102 36.16 5.90 -6.46
CA GLN A 102 37.61 5.87 -6.27
C GLN A 102 38.24 6.08 -7.64
N ALA A 103 39.14 7.05 -7.71
CA ALA A 103 39.82 7.47 -8.92
C ALA A 103 40.63 6.32 -9.56
N PHE A 104 40.82 6.44 -10.87
CA PHE A 104 41.53 5.57 -11.80
C PHE A 104 42.96 5.19 -11.32
N THR A 105 43.07 4.20 -10.44
CA THR A 105 44.26 3.34 -10.34
C THR A 105 43.93 2.07 -11.13
N GLY A 106 44.81 1.70 -12.06
CA GLY A 106 44.56 0.75 -13.16
C GLY A 106 44.28 -0.72 -12.81
N GLU A 107 43.68 -1.02 -11.67
CA GLU A 107 43.25 -2.37 -11.25
C GLU A 107 41.73 -2.45 -11.03
N VAL A 108 40.94 -1.62 -11.70
CA VAL A 108 39.48 -1.70 -11.61
C VAL A 108 38.94 -2.61 -12.70
N ARG A 109 38.45 -3.80 -12.30
CA ARG A 109 37.64 -4.65 -13.18
C ARG A 109 36.51 -3.81 -13.79
N PRO A 110 36.27 -3.88 -15.11
CA PRO A 110 35.26 -3.05 -15.75
C PRO A 110 33.86 -3.31 -15.15
N PRO A 111 33.01 -2.29 -15.08
CA PRO A 111 31.66 -2.41 -14.55
C PRO A 111 30.85 -3.38 -15.41
N ARG A 112 30.12 -4.29 -14.76
CA ARG A 112 29.33 -5.33 -15.43
C ARG A 112 28.06 -4.81 -16.11
N ARG A 113 27.65 -3.54 -15.91
CA ARG A 113 26.49 -2.89 -16.57
C ARG A 113 26.69 -1.36 -16.63
N TRP A 114 26.16 -0.75 -17.68
CA TRP A 114 26.08 0.70 -17.91
C TRP A 114 24.82 1.27 -17.27
#